data_AF-A0A518H0W3-F1
#
_entry.id   AF-A0A518H0W3-F1
#
_cell.length_a   1.000
_cell.length_b   1.000
_cell.length_c   1.000
_cell.angle_alpha   90.00
_cell.angle_beta   90.00
_cell.angle_gamma   90.00
#
_symmetry.space_group_name_H-M   'P 1'
#
loop_
_entity.id
_entity.type
_entity.pdbx_description
1 polymer ?
#
loop_
_entity_poly.entity_id
_entity_poly.type
_entity_poly.pdbx_seq_one_letter_code
_entity_poly.pdbx_strand_id
1 'polypeptide(L)' 'MDLRTVLSAVESWSAEDRLRLIEEVWESLEADPQGTTLTESQTQDLQRRLDAYRDDPKAGSPWREVKDRLRRSGT' A
#
# COMPACT_ATOMS: atom_id res chain seq x y z
N MET A 1 7.55 24.10 0.19
CA MET A 1 6.41 24.11 -0.75
C MET A 1 5.29 23.30 -0.13
N ASP A 2 4.03 23.71 -0.33
CA ASP A 2 2.90 22.86 0.04
C ASP A 2 2.68 21.75 -1.00
N LEU A 3 1.98 20.68 -0.60
CA LEU A 3 1.73 19.52 -1.47
C LEU A 3 0.99 19.88 -2.75
N ARG A 4 0.13 20.90 -2.74
CA ARG A 4 -0.64 21.30 -3.92
C ARG A 4 0.25 21.98 -4.95
N THR A 5 1.21 22.77 -4.51
CA THR A 5 2.25 23.33 -5.38
C THR A 5 3.10 22.23 -6.03
N VAL A 6 3.52 21.21 -5.28
CA VAL A 6 4.29 20.08 -5.83
C VAL A 6 3.46 19.30 -6.86
N LEU A 7 2.19 19.01 -6.56
CA LEU A 7 1.29 18.30 -7.47
C LEU A 7 1.10 19.08 -8.79
N SER A 8 0.90 20.39 -8.72
CA SER A 8 0.76 21.22 -9.94
C SER A 8 2.02 21.22 -10.81
N ALA A 9 3.21 21.11 -10.21
CA ALA A 9 4.45 21.06 -10.96
C ALA A 9 4.59 19.74 -11.74
N VAL A 10 4.22 18.61 -11.12
CA VAL A 10 4.32 17.27 -11.72
C VAL A 10 3.19 16.97 -12.71
N GLU A 11 2.11 17.75 -12.72
CA GLU A 11 1.00 17.62 -13.68
C GLU A 11 1.40 17.84 -15.14
N SER A 12 2.53 18.52 -15.38
CA SER A 12 3.08 18.73 -16.72
C SER A 12 4.01 17.61 -17.18
N TRP A 13 4.39 16.69 -16.29
CA TRP A 13 5.39 15.66 -16.57
C TRP A 13 4.80 14.52 -17.38
N SER A 14 5.68 13.77 -18.05
CA SER A 14 5.32 12.52 -18.69
C SER A 14 4.82 11.49 -17.68
N ALA A 15 4.11 10.45 -18.14
CA ALA A 15 3.70 9.36 -17.25
C ALA A 15 4.92 8.63 -16.65
N GLU A 16 6.01 8.50 -17.42
CA GLU A 16 7.24 7.85 -16.99
C GLU A 16 7.91 8.62 -15.84
N ASP A 17 8.04 9.94 -15.95
CA ASP A 17 8.69 10.75 -14.91
C ASP A 17 7.87 10.81 -13.63
N ARG A 18 6.53 10.78 -13.75
CA ARG A 18 5.65 10.67 -12.57
C ARG A 18 5.82 9.34 -11.87
N LEU A 19 5.93 8.24 -12.62
CA LEU A 19 6.17 6.91 -12.05
C LEU A 19 7.55 6.86 -11.37
N ARG A 20 8.59 7.41 -11.99
CA ARG A 20 9.92 7.52 -11.38
C ARG A 20 9.90 8.31 -10.08
N LEU A 21 9.19 9.43 -10.02
CA LEU A 21 9.04 10.19 -8.79
C LEU A 21 8.33 9.40 -7.68
N ILE A 22 7.27 8.68 -8.04
CA ILE A 22 6.55 7.83 -7.08
C ILE A 22 7.51 6.78 -6.50
N GLU A 23 8.33 6.14 -7.35
CA GLU A 23 9.33 5.17 -6.94
C GLU A 23 10.40 5.78 -6.02
N GLU A 24 11.02 6.90 -6.40
CA GLU A 24 12.04 7.58 -5.58
C GLU A 24 11.50 8.03 -4.22
N VAL A 25 10.29 8.59 -4.19
CA VAL A 25 9.63 8.97 -2.93
C VAL A 25 9.37 7.73 -2.08
N TRP A 26 8.90 6.65 -2.70
CA TRP A 26 8.64 5.39 -1.99
C TRP A 26 9.93 4.80 -1.38
N GLU A 27 11.01 4.69 -2.14
CA GLU A 27 12.31 4.23 -1.66
C GLU A 27 12.85 5.10 -0.52
N SER A 28 12.64 6.42 -0.59
CA SER A 28 13.07 7.33 0.48
C SER A 28 12.36 7.09 1.81
N LEU A 29 11.13 6.55 1.79
CA LEU A 29 10.39 6.19 3.00
C LEU A 29 10.91 4.88 3.62
N GLU A 30 11.44 3.96 2.82
CA GLU A 30 12.07 2.73 3.30
C GLU A 30 13.40 3.01 4.03
N ALA A 31 14.09 4.07 3.64
CA ALA A 31 15.33 4.53 4.28
C ALA A 31 15.13 5.11 5.70
N ASP A 32 13.88 5.35 6.12
CA ASP A 32 13.51 5.75 7.49
C ASP A 32 12.67 4.64 8.17
N PRO A 33 13.31 3.64 8.82
CA PRO A 33 12.62 2.46 9.33
C PRO A 33 11.75 2.71 10.57
N GLN A 34 11.69 3.95 11.07
CA GLN A 34 11.07 4.28 12.36
C GLN A 34 9.55 3.98 12.41
N GLY A 35 8.91 3.73 11.26
CA GLY A 35 7.45 3.64 11.17
C GLY A 35 6.82 2.25 11.13
N THR A 36 7.48 1.20 10.61
CA THR A 36 6.73 -0.01 10.21
C THR A 36 7.49 -1.34 10.32
N THR A 37 8.09 -1.64 11.46
CA THR A 37 8.51 -3.02 11.74
C THR A 37 7.27 -3.88 12.01
N LEU A 38 7.00 -4.85 11.14
CA LEU A 38 5.97 -5.85 11.41
C LEU A 38 6.37 -6.69 12.63
N THR A 39 5.43 -6.90 13.54
CA THR A 39 5.59 -7.92 14.59
C THR A 39 5.69 -9.31 13.94
N GLU A 40 6.32 -10.27 14.62
CA GLU A 40 6.43 -11.64 14.13
C GLU A 40 5.06 -12.25 13.79
N SER A 41 4.04 -11.98 14.62
CA SER A 41 2.68 -12.43 14.36
C SER A 41 2.08 -11.83 13.08
N GLN A 42 2.37 -10.58 12.77
CA GLN A 42 1.90 -9.94 11.53
C GLN A 42 2.62 -10.53 10.31
N THR A 43 3.93 -10.77 10.40
CA THR A 43 4.70 -11.42 9.34
C THR A 43 4.18 -12.82 9.05
N GLN A 44 3.92 -13.62 10.09
CA GLN A 44 3.35 -14.96 9.96
C GLN A 44 1.95 -14.94 9.34
N ASP A 45 1.09 -13.98 9.72
CA ASP A 45 -0.24 -13.81 9.11
C ASP A 45 -0.14 -13.52 7.61
N LEU A 46 0.73 -12.59 7.22
CA LEU A 46 0.92 -12.22 5.82
C LEU A 46 1.47 -13.39 5.00
N GLN A 47 2.44 -14.13 5.53
CA GLN A 47 2.99 -15.31 4.88
C GLN A 47 1.91 -16.37 4.64
N ARG A 48 1.12 -16.70 5.67
CA ARG A 48 -0.02 -17.63 5.56
C ARG A 48 -1.01 -17.19 4.49
N ARG A 49 -1.36 -15.90 4.43
CA ARG A 49 -2.31 -15.35 3.44
C ARG A 49 -1.75 -15.39 2.02
N LEU A 50 -0.45 -15.16 1.88
CA LEU A 50 0.25 -15.25 0.60
C LEU A 50 0.27 -16.68 0.06
N ASP A 51 0.54 -17.65 0.93
CA ASP A 51 0.54 -19.07 0.55
C ASP A 51 -0.87 -19.54 0.17
N ALA A 52 -1.90 -19.15 0.94
CA ALA A 52 -3.29 -19.43 0.58
C ALA A 52 -3.70 -18.82 -0.76
N TYR A 53 -3.21 -17.62 -1.10
CA TYR A 53 -3.46 -16.99 -2.40
C TYR A 53 -2.73 -17.70 -3.55
N ARG A 54 -1.51 -18.21 -3.31
CA ARG A 54 -0.77 -19.00 -4.31
C ARG A 54 -1.48 -20.31 -4.63
N ASP A 55 -2.08 -20.94 -3.62
CA ASP A 55 -2.86 -22.18 -3.77
C ASP A 55 -4.21 -21.91 -4.45
N ASP A 56 -4.92 -20.85 -4.06
CA ASP A 56 -6.16 -20.40 -4.69
C ASP A 56 -6.21 -18.86 -4.83
N PRO A 57 -5.99 -18.32 -6.04
CA PRO A 57 -6.06 -16.89 -6.30
C PRO A 57 -7.43 -16.25 -6.02
N LYS A 58 -8.49 -17.06 -5.87
CA LYS A 58 -9.85 -16.60 -5.57
C LYS A 58 -10.23 -16.70 -4.09
N ALA A 59 -9.34 -17.18 -3.23
CA ALA A 59 -9.59 -17.30 -1.79
C ALA A 59 -9.75 -15.95 -1.06
N GLY A 60 -9.37 -14.84 -1.70
CA GLY A 60 -9.53 -13.49 -1.16
C GLY A 60 -10.93 -12.89 -1.38
N SER A 61 -11.33 -11.97 -0.51
CA SER A 61 -12.53 -11.14 -0.74
C SER A 61 -12.18 -9.85 -1.48
N PRO A 62 -13.03 -9.35 -2.38
CA PRO A 62 -12.89 -8.00 -2.95
C PRO A 62 -12.80 -6.94 -1.86
N TRP A 63 -11.96 -5.92 -2.06
CA TRP A 63 -11.76 -4.85 -1.08
C TRP A 63 -13.06 -4.16 -0.64
N ARG A 64 -14.01 -3.99 -1.56
CA ARG A 64 -15.33 -3.41 -1.26
C ARG A 64 -16.06 -4.20 -0.17
N GLU A 65 -16.07 -5.53 -0.27
CA GLU A 65 -16.74 -6.40 0.71
C GLU A 65 -16.02 -6.41 2.06
N VAL A 66 -14.69 -6.38 2.06
CA VAL A 66 -13.89 -6.26 3.29
C VAL A 66 -14.20 -4.94 4.00
N LYS A 67 -14.22 -3.82 3.24
CA LYS A 67 -14.54 -2.49 3.76
C LYS A 67 -15.95 -2.43 4.35
N ASP A 68 -16.93 -3.02 3.66
CA ASP A 68 -18.32 -3.08 4.13
C ASP A 68 -18.47 -3.94 5.40
N ARG A 69 -17.65 -4.99 5.56
CA ARG A 69 -17.59 -5.78 6.80
C ARG A 69 -17.00 -4.96 7.95
N LEU A 70 -15.84 -4.33 7.75
CA LEU A 70 -15.19 -3.53 8.79
C LEU A 70 -16.06 -2.37 9.30
N ARG A 71 -16.81 -1.72 8.41
CA ARG A 71 -17.77 -0.66 8.78
C ARG A 71 -18.94 -1.17 9.61
N ARG A 72 -19.41 -2.40 9.37
CA ARG A 72 -20.49 -3.02 10.13
C ARG A 72 -20.04 -3.55 11.49
N SER A 73 -18.77 -3.94 11.61
CA SER A 73 -18.17 -4.45 12.86
C SER A 73 -17.73 -3.36 13.84
N GLY A 74 -17.87 -2.07 13.48
CA GLY A 74 -17.51 -0.93 14.31
C GLY A 74 -18.66 -0.31 15.13
N THR A 75 -19.71 -1.08 15.44
CA THR A 75 -20.73 -0.76 16.46
C THR A 75 -20.47 -1.61 17.69
#